data_AF-A0A8J7ZXS0-F1
#
_entry.id   AF-A0A8J7ZXS0-F1
#
_cell.length_a   1.000
_cell.length_b   1.000
_cell.length_c   1.000
_cell.angle_alpha   90.00
_cell.angle_beta   90.00
_cell.angle_gamma   90.00
#
_symmetry.space_group_name_H-M   'P 1'
#
loop_
_entity.id
_entity.type
_entity.pdbx_description
1 polymer ?
#
loop_
_entity_poly.entity_id
_entity_poly.type
_entity_poly.pdbx_seq_one_letter_code
_entity_poly.pdbx_strand_id
1 'polypeptide(L)'
;MQAQSLVGSARSLNRQTEAILDERRLSPGTVRQTGLAQLSTLGTLEALIAAGTPLPVTHAGTDRSDEVVPTLLNRLYEMGSLDRAALDSSLREQAVRTDRVSAVGPVFLIPLGTDDATGQNWRPVFRLLLNRLDETAADCERVVARTERLSSTPVAQRIWQSIVATLEETQTLLKTHLARQERLNRLYTRPSDKSAKFATWTIEQLSDTRTEL
;
A
#
# COMPACT_ATOMS: atom_id res chain seq x y z
N MET A 1 2.91 -8.84 -10.73
CA MET A 1 1.61 -8.53 -10.07
C MET A 1 1.07 -7.20 -10.61
N GLN A 2 -0.20 -6.83 -10.38
CA GLN A 2 -0.76 -5.54 -10.83
C GLN A 2 -1.24 -4.72 -9.64
N ALA A 3 -1.04 -3.40 -9.66
CA ALA A 3 -1.49 -2.52 -8.58
C ALA A 3 -3.01 -2.57 -8.37
N GLN A 4 -3.78 -2.86 -9.42
CA GLN A 4 -5.23 -3.02 -9.37
C GLN A 4 -5.69 -4.04 -8.35
N SER A 5 -4.95 -5.14 -8.14
CA SER A 5 -5.33 -6.15 -7.14
C SER A 5 -5.28 -5.57 -5.72
N LEU A 6 -4.20 -4.87 -5.36
CA LEU A 6 -4.04 -4.25 -4.04
C LEU A 6 -5.01 -3.07 -3.82
N VAL A 7 -5.05 -2.16 -4.80
CA VAL A 7 -5.89 -0.95 -4.75
C VAL A 7 -7.38 -1.33 -4.76
N GLY A 8 -7.75 -2.36 -5.53
CA GLY A 8 -9.09 -2.90 -5.58
C GLY A 8 -9.54 -3.48 -4.24
N SER A 9 -8.68 -4.25 -3.56
CA SER A 9 -8.95 -4.73 -2.20
C SER A 9 -9.17 -3.57 -1.22
N ALA A 10 -8.27 -2.59 -1.18
CA ALA A 10 -8.43 -1.42 -0.30
C ALA A 10 -9.71 -0.62 -0.58
N ARG A 11 -10.07 -0.44 -1.86
CA ARG A 11 -11.34 0.21 -2.26
C ARG A 11 -12.55 -0.61 -1.82
N SER A 12 -12.48 -1.94 -1.91
CA SER A 12 -13.55 -2.82 -1.46
C SER A 12 -13.75 -2.75 0.06
N LEU A 13 -12.65 -2.71 0.83
CA LEU A 13 -12.71 -2.54 2.28
C LEU A 13 -13.42 -1.22 2.64
N ASN A 14 -13.00 -0.11 2.03
CA ASN A 14 -13.62 1.20 2.31
C ASN A 14 -15.12 1.21 1.98
N ARG A 15 -15.50 0.76 0.78
CA ARG A 15 -16.90 0.70 0.36
C ARG A 15 -17.78 -0.16 1.26
N GLN A 16 -17.25 -1.28 1.75
CA GLN A 16 -17.95 -2.16 2.68
C GLN A 16 -18.22 -1.44 4.01
N THR A 17 -17.23 -0.70 4.53
CA THR A 17 -17.39 0.10 5.75
C THR A 17 -18.36 1.27 5.53
N GLU A 18 -18.19 2.05 4.45
CA GLU A 18 -19.06 3.17 4.08
C GLU A 18 -20.52 2.73 3.98
N ALA A 19 -20.80 1.60 3.31
CA ALA A 19 -22.14 1.07 3.18
C ALA A 19 -22.84 0.85 4.54
N ILE A 20 -22.10 0.40 5.56
CA ILE A 20 -22.64 0.20 6.91
C ILE A 20 -22.84 1.52 7.63
N LEU A 21 -21.91 2.47 7.47
CA LEU A 21 -22.02 3.79 8.07
C LEU A 21 -23.21 4.57 7.49
N ASP A 22 -23.49 4.40 6.20
CA ASP A 22 -24.59 5.05 5.49
C ASP A 22 -25.97 4.45 5.80
N GLU A 23 -26.05 3.19 6.24
CA GLU A 23 -27.32 2.59 6.69
C GLU A 23 -27.89 3.40 7.84
N ARG A 24 -29.15 3.84 7.78
CA ARG A 24 -29.77 4.60 8.89
C ARG A 24 -30.11 3.72 10.09
N ARG A 25 -30.51 2.48 9.85
CA ARG A 25 -30.85 1.49 10.86
C ARG A 25 -30.02 0.23 10.58
N LEU A 26 -29.08 -0.06 11.46
CA LEU A 26 -28.21 -1.22 11.32
C LEU A 26 -29.01 -2.51 11.48
N SER A 27 -28.84 -3.40 10.51
CA SER A 27 -29.28 -4.78 10.61
C SER A 27 -28.16 -5.65 11.19
N PRO A 28 -28.36 -6.32 12.34
CA PRO A 28 -27.39 -7.27 12.92
C PRO A 28 -26.83 -8.30 11.92
N GLY A 29 -27.69 -8.82 11.05
CA GLY A 29 -27.30 -9.81 10.04
C GLY A 29 -26.39 -9.21 8.98
N THR A 30 -26.73 -8.02 8.47
CA THR A 30 -25.95 -7.30 7.46
C THR A 30 -24.59 -6.91 8.01
N VAL A 31 -24.53 -6.32 9.20
CA VAL A 31 -23.28 -5.90 9.86
C VAL A 31 -22.32 -7.09 10.04
N ARG A 32 -22.85 -8.24 10.47
CA ARG A 32 -22.04 -9.46 10.60
C ARG A 32 -21.56 -9.97 9.24
N GLN A 33 -22.44 -10.05 8.25
CA GLN A 33 -22.11 -10.58 6.93
C GLN A 33 -21.06 -9.72 6.22
N THR A 34 -21.22 -8.40 6.26
CA THR A 34 -20.25 -7.46 5.69
C THR A 34 -18.92 -7.54 6.43
N GLY A 35 -18.91 -7.63 7.76
CA GLY A 35 -17.66 -7.82 8.51
C GLY A 35 -16.91 -9.10 8.13
N LEU A 36 -17.61 -10.22 7.90
CA LEU A 36 -16.97 -11.46 7.42
C LEU A 36 -16.39 -11.29 6.00
N ALA A 37 -17.11 -10.60 5.11
CA ALA A 37 -16.60 -10.29 3.77
C ALA A 37 -15.35 -9.40 3.83
N GLN A 38 -15.31 -8.47 4.78
CA GLN A 38 -14.18 -7.57 4.98
C GLN A 38 -12.94 -8.29 5.52
N LEU A 39 -13.10 -9.21 6.49
CA LEU A 39 -12.01 -10.09 6.92
C LEU A 39 -11.45 -10.94 5.77
N SER A 40 -12.31 -11.48 4.90
CA SER A 40 -11.86 -12.22 3.71
C SER A 40 -11.07 -11.33 2.74
N THR A 41 -11.51 -10.08 2.56
CA THR A 41 -10.83 -9.09 1.71
C THR A 41 -9.48 -8.69 2.31
N LEU A 42 -9.39 -8.56 3.64
CA LEU A 42 -8.14 -8.31 4.36
C LEU A 42 -7.15 -9.46 4.19
N GLY A 43 -7.58 -10.70 4.37
CA GLY A 43 -6.70 -11.86 4.14
C GLY A 43 -6.19 -11.93 2.69
N THR A 44 -6.99 -11.48 1.73
CA THR A 44 -6.55 -11.35 0.32
C THR A 44 -5.49 -10.25 0.18
N LEU A 45 -5.69 -9.09 0.81
CA LEU A 45 -4.74 -7.98 0.78
C LEU A 45 -3.39 -8.39 1.40
N GLU A 46 -3.42 -9.06 2.55
CA GLU A 46 -2.22 -9.58 3.22
C GLU A 46 -1.49 -10.60 2.34
N ALA A 47 -2.21 -11.54 1.72
CA ALA A 47 -1.63 -12.50 0.80
C ALA A 47 -0.96 -11.83 -0.42
N LEU A 48 -1.57 -10.77 -0.96
CA LEU A 48 -1.00 -10.00 -2.06
C LEU A 48 0.25 -9.22 -1.63
N ILE A 49 0.26 -8.65 -0.42
CA ILE A 49 1.44 -8.00 0.15
C ILE A 49 2.55 -9.04 0.33
N ALA A 50 2.26 -10.19 0.94
CA ALA A 50 3.22 -11.26 1.16
C ALA A 50 3.81 -11.80 -0.15
N ALA A 51 2.99 -12.02 -1.18
CA ALA A 51 3.44 -12.44 -2.51
C ALA A 51 4.36 -11.40 -3.20
N GLY A 52 4.25 -10.14 -2.80
CA GLY A 52 5.13 -9.05 -3.22
C GLY A 52 6.49 -9.01 -2.53
N THR A 53 6.68 -9.78 -1.46
CA THR A 53 7.88 -9.70 -0.61
C THR A 53 8.91 -10.77 -0.97
N PRO A 54 10.22 -10.45 -0.92
CA PRO A 54 10.79 -9.15 -0.60
C PRO A 54 10.59 -8.12 -1.73
N LEU A 55 10.37 -6.86 -1.35
CA LEU A 55 10.24 -5.78 -2.33
C LEU A 55 11.56 -5.54 -3.07
N PRO A 56 11.50 -5.17 -4.38
CA PRO A 56 12.69 -4.88 -5.14
C PRO A 56 13.43 -3.65 -4.58
N VAL A 57 14.76 -3.70 -4.68
CA VAL A 57 15.64 -2.56 -4.48
C VAL A 57 15.71 -1.82 -5.81
N THR A 58 15.22 -0.60 -5.85
CA THR A 58 15.19 0.20 -7.07
C THR A 58 16.33 1.20 -7.04
N HIS A 59 17.12 1.29 -8.10
CA HIS A 59 18.11 2.37 -8.23
C HIS A 59 17.39 3.72 -8.23
N ALA A 60 17.94 4.74 -7.55
CA ALA A 60 17.40 6.10 -7.68
C ALA A 60 17.78 6.66 -9.06
N GLY A 61 17.01 6.31 -10.09
CA GLY A 61 16.90 7.13 -11.28
C GLY A 61 16.10 8.39 -10.93
N THR A 62 16.72 9.56 -11.09
CA THR A 62 16.13 10.92 -11.05
C THR A 62 14.75 11.04 -10.39
N ASP A 63 14.78 11.19 -9.07
CA ASP A 63 13.67 11.45 -8.13
C ASP A 63 13.03 12.86 -8.30
N ARG A 64 12.95 13.38 -9.53
CA ARG A 64 12.40 14.72 -9.82
C ARG A 64 11.11 14.62 -10.60
N SER A 65 10.01 14.55 -9.85
CA SER A 65 8.65 14.91 -10.30
C SER A 65 7.99 13.96 -11.31
N ASP A 66 7.80 12.69 -10.96
CA ASP A 66 6.87 11.82 -11.70
C ASP A 66 5.61 11.56 -10.87
N GLU A 67 4.76 12.58 -10.77
CA GLU A 67 3.44 12.54 -10.12
C GLU A 67 2.43 11.65 -10.89
N VAL A 68 2.81 11.14 -12.06
CA VAL A 68 1.93 10.36 -12.94
C VAL A 68 1.42 9.08 -12.24
N VAL A 69 2.30 8.28 -11.65
CA VAL A 69 1.91 7.01 -11.01
C VAL A 69 1.05 7.26 -9.77
N PRO A 70 1.42 8.15 -8.82
CA PRO A 70 0.52 8.54 -7.73
C PRO A 70 -0.85 9.03 -8.19
N THR A 71 -0.90 9.84 -9.25
CA THR A 71 -2.17 10.38 -9.79
C THR A 71 -3.02 9.27 -10.40
N LEU A 72 -2.43 8.40 -11.21
CA LEU A 72 -3.10 7.22 -11.76
C LEU A 72 -3.58 6.27 -10.66
N LEU A 73 -2.82 6.09 -9.58
CA LEU A 73 -3.24 5.25 -8.46
C LEU A 73 -4.47 5.83 -7.73
N ASN A 74 -4.52 7.15 -7.52
CA ASN A 74 -5.71 7.80 -6.99
C ASN A 74 -6.92 7.61 -7.91
N ARG A 75 -6.74 7.81 -9.23
CA ARG A 75 -7.80 7.56 -10.22
C ARG A 75 -8.25 6.11 -10.24
N LEU A 76 -7.33 5.16 -10.15
CA LEU A 76 -7.62 3.73 -10.05
C LEU A 76 -8.42 3.43 -8.78
N TYR A 77 -8.06 4.05 -7.66
CA TYR A 77 -8.81 3.91 -6.41
C TYR A 77 -10.21 4.53 -6.50
N GLU A 78 -10.39 5.67 -7.18
CA GLU A 78 -11.67 6.38 -7.32
C GLU A 78 -12.61 5.72 -8.34
N MET A 79 -12.10 5.24 -9.46
CA MET A 79 -12.88 4.72 -10.59
C MET A 79 -12.96 3.19 -10.56
N GLY A 80 -11.94 2.50 -10.04
CA GLY A 80 -11.82 1.03 -10.05
C GLY A 80 -11.15 0.47 -11.31
N SER A 81 -11.02 1.31 -12.35
CA SER A 81 -10.32 1.02 -13.61
C SER A 81 -9.53 2.26 -14.06
N LEU A 82 -8.56 2.06 -14.94
CA LEU A 82 -7.85 3.13 -15.64
C LEU A 82 -8.17 3.09 -17.12
N ASP A 83 -9.45 3.30 -17.44
CA ASP A 83 -9.92 3.41 -18.82
C ASP A 83 -9.30 4.64 -19.48
N ARG A 84 -8.57 4.43 -20.59
CA ARG A 84 -7.82 5.48 -21.27
C ARG A 84 -8.73 6.63 -21.70
N ALA A 85 -9.95 6.31 -22.14
CA ALA A 85 -10.94 7.29 -22.57
C ALA A 85 -11.45 8.18 -21.42
N ALA A 86 -11.46 7.68 -20.18
CA ALA A 86 -11.93 8.41 -19.01
C ALA A 86 -10.86 9.33 -18.40
N LEU A 87 -9.59 9.15 -18.77
CA LEU A 87 -8.49 10.02 -18.34
C LEU A 87 -8.40 11.26 -19.22
N ASP A 88 -8.06 12.40 -18.60
CA ASP A 88 -7.73 13.61 -19.32
C ASP A 88 -6.52 13.42 -20.26
N SER A 89 -6.44 14.25 -21.29
CA SER A 89 -5.42 14.11 -22.36
C SER A 89 -4.00 14.23 -21.81
N SER A 90 -3.77 15.14 -20.86
CA SER A 90 -2.46 15.36 -20.26
C SER A 90 -1.96 14.12 -19.49
N LEU A 91 -2.80 13.58 -18.61
CA LEU A 91 -2.47 12.38 -17.82
C LEU A 91 -2.29 11.15 -18.71
N ARG A 92 -3.09 11.03 -19.78
CA ARG A 92 -2.95 9.97 -20.78
C ARG A 92 -1.62 10.05 -21.52
N GLU A 93 -1.20 11.24 -21.94
CA GLU A 93 0.09 11.44 -22.60
C GLU A 93 1.26 11.13 -21.67
N GLN A 94 1.19 11.57 -20.41
CA GLN A 94 2.19 11.25 -19.39
C GLN A 94 2.26 9.74 -19.14
N ALA A 95 1.12 9.06 -19.03
CA ALA A 95 1.04 7.62 -18.84
C ALA A 95 1.63 6.81 -20.01
N VAL A 96 1.62 7.34 -21.23
CA VAL A 96 2.24 6.71 -22.40
C VAL A 96 3.75 6.93 -22.44
N ARG A 97 4.24 8.05 -21.91
CA ARG A 97 5.67 8.40 -21.92
C ARG A 97 6.49 7.69 -20.83
N THR A 98 5.84 7.22 -19.77
CA THR A 98 6.50 6.50 -18.68
C THR A 98 6.60 5.00 -19.00
N ASP A 99 7.73 4.39 -18.68
CA ASP A 99 7.97 2.94 -18.76
C ASP A 99 7.35 2.17 -17.58
N ARG A 100 6.85 2.90 -16.58
CA ARG A 100 6.25 2.37 -15.36
C ARG A 100 4.79 1.92 -15.52
N VAL A 101 4.18 2.21 -16.67
CA VAL A 101 2.76 1.93 -16.97
C VAL A 101 2.68 1.17 -18.29
N SER A 102 1.80 0.17 -18.35
CA SER A 102 1.58 -0.61 -19.57
C SER A 102 0.21 -0.27 -20.17
N ALA A 103 0.16 0.03 -21.46
CA ALA A 103 -1.10 0.18 -22.18
C ALA A 103 -1.54 -1.19 -22.74
N VAL A 104 -2.69 -1.69 -22.29
CA VAL A 104 -3.27 -2.96 -22.75
C VAL A 104 -4.67 -2.68 -23.30
N GLY A 105 -4.76 -2.52 -24.62
CA GLY A 105 -6.00 -2.13 -25.28
C GLY A 105 -6.54 -0.78 -24.78
N PRO A 106 -7.79 -0.73 -24.27
CA PRO A 106 -8.41 0.51 -23.80
C PRO A 106 -8.02 0.91 -22.38
N VAL A 107 -7.22 0.13 -21.66
CA VAL A 107 -6.87 0.37 -20.25
C VAL A 107 -5.37 0.57 -20.05
N PHE A 108 -5.03 1.36 -19.05
CA PHE A 108 -3.68 1.38 -18.47
C PHE A 108 -3.58 0.42 -17.30
N LEU A 109 -2.44 -0.26 -17.20
CA LEU A 109 -2.08 -1.13 -16.08
C LEU A 109 -0.82 -0.59 -15.40
N ILE A 110 -0.79 -0.67 -14.08
CA ILE A 110 0.38 -0.30 -13.27
C ILE A 110 1.01 -1.61 -12.77
N PRO A 111 2.01 -2.14 -13.49
CA PRO A 111 2.68 -3.37 -13.08
C PRO A 111 3.46 -3.17 -11.78
N LEU A 112 3.46 -4.23 -10.98
CA LEU A 112 4.27 -4.40 -9.78
C LEU A 112 5.21 -5.58 -10.04
N GLY A 113 6.38 -5.26 -10.59
CA GLY A 113 7.43 -6.21 -10.90
C GLY A 113 8.66 -5.99 -10.03
N THR A 114 9.77 -6.57 -10.47
CA THR A 114 11.06 -6.60 -9.77
C THR A 114 12.17 -5.89 -10.53
N ASP A 115 11.91 -5.47 -11.78
CA ASP A 115 12.82 -4.62 -12.55
C ASP A 115 12.82 -3.18 -12.03
N ASP A 116 13.77 -2.36 -12.48
CA ASP A 116 13.91 -0.99 -11.97
C ASP A 116 12.66 -0.13 -12.25
N ALA A 117 12.09 -0.21 -13.45
CA ALA A 117 10.95 0.63 -13.84
C ALA A 117 9.66 0.25 -13.07
N THR A 118 9.25 -1.02 -13.11
CA THR A 118 7.99 -1.44 -12.47
C THR A 118 8.17 -1.69 -10.97
N GLY A 119 9.40 -1.96 -10.52
CA GLY A 119 9.75 -2.03 -9.10
C GLY A 119 9.54 -0.71 -8.35
N GLN A 120 9.70 0.43 -9.04
CA GLN A 120 9.45 1.76 -8.47
C GLN A 120 7.97 2.01 -8.14
N ASN A 121 7.05 1.22 -8.68
CA ASN A 121 5.61 1.36 -8.42
C ASN A 121 5.17 0.84 -7.05
N TRP A 122 5.98 0.00 -6.40
CA TRP A 122 5.67 -0.50 -5.05
C TRP A 122 5.53 0.61 -4.02
N ARG A 123 6.45 1.58 -4.05
CA ARG A 123 6.45 2.69 -3.10
C ARG A 123 5.18 3.55 -3.16
N PRO A 124 4.76 4.10 -4.32
CA PRO A 124 3.54 4.88 -4.40
C PRO A 124 2.27 4.06 -4.12
N VAL A 125 2.24 2.76 -4.47
CA VAL A 125 1.14 1.87 -4.07
C VAL A 125 1.05 1.76 -2.56
N PHE A 126 2.15 1.47 -1.87
CA PHE A 126 2.15 1.32 -0.41
C PHE A 126 1.80 2.61 0.31
N ARG A 127 2.22 3.77 -0.21
CA ARG A 127 1.79 5.08 0.30
C ARG A 127 0.29 5.29 0.15
N LEU A 128 -0.27 4.99 -1.01
CA LEU A 128 -1.73 5.07 -1.21
C LEU A 128 -2.46 4.13 -0.25
N LEU A 129 -2.03 2.87 -0.16
CA LEU A 129 -2.64 1.88 0.72
C LEU A 129 -2.60 2.35 2.18
N LEU A 130 -1.46 2.86 2.67
CA LEU A 130 -1.38 3.38 4.04
C LEU A 130 -2.41 4.47 4.31
N ASN A 131 -2.54 5.45 3.40
CA ASN A 131 -3.52 6.52 3.56
C ASN A 131 -4.96 5.96 3.57
N ARG A 132 -5.29 5.04 2.65
CA ARG A 132 -6.66 4.50 2.53
C ARG A 132 -7.03 3.53 3.63
N LEU A 133 -6.07 2.73 4.11
CA LEU A 133 -6.29 1.82 5.23
C LEU A 133 -6.41 2.57 6.56
N ASP A 134 -5.77 3.73 6.70
CA ASP A 134 -5.93 4.61 7.86
C ASP A 134 -7.35 5.18 7.93
N GLU A 135 -7.83 5.74 6.81
CA GLU A 135 -9.23 6.18 6.65
C GLU A 135 -10.21 5.04 6.94
N THR A 136 -9.96 3.85 6.36
CA THR A 136 -10.82 2.68 6.55
C THR A 136 -10.83 2.19 8.00
N ALA A 137 -9.69 2.23 8.70
CA ALA A 137 -9.59 1.83 10.10
C ALA A 137 -10.42 2.76 10.99
N ALA A 138 -10.31 4.08 10.80
CA ALA A 138 -11.11 5.07 11.51
C ALA A 138 -12.62 4.85 11.27
N ASP A 139 -13.02 4.53 10.05
CA ASP A 139 -14.42 4.22 9.75
C ASP A 139 -14.88 2.88 10.36
N CYS A 140 -14.01 1.87 10.41
CA CYS A 140 -14.28 0.61 11.11
C CYS A 140 -14.46 0.81 12.62
N GLU A 141 -13.67 1.68 13.26
CA GLU A 141 -13.86 2.06 14.66
C GLU A 141 -15.23 2.72 14.88
N ARG A 142 -15.68 3.56 13.94
CA ARG A 142 -17.02 4.15 13.97
C ARG A 142 -18.10 3.08 13.86
N VAL A 143 -17.89 2.03 13.05
CA VAL A 143 -18.79 0.86 13.00
C VAL A 143 -18.81 0.15 14.35
N VAL A 144 -17.66 -0.11 14.97
CA VAL A 144 -17.57 -0.73 16.32
C VAL A 144 -18.40 0.07 17.33
N ALA A 145 -18.14 1.38 17.46
CA ALA A 145 -18.86 2.26 18.39
C ALA A 145 -20.37 2.31 18.14
N ARG A 146 -20.78 2.17 16.86
CA ARG A 146 -22.19 2.13 16.48
C ARG A 146 -22.85 0.80 16.86
N THR A 147 -22.12 -0.31 16.76
CA THR A 147 -22.60 -1.65 17.14
C THR A 147 -22.63 -1.90 18.64
N GLU A 148 -21.79 -1.24 19.43
CA GLU A 148 -21.82 -1.30 20.90
C GLU A 148 -23.17 -0.92 21.50
N ARG A 149 -23.88 0.01 20.84
CA ARG A 149 -25.21 0.45 21.24
C ARG A 149 -26.31 -0.58 20.93
N LEU A 150 -25.98 -1.62 20.16
CA LEU A 150 -26.87 -2.71 19.79
C LEU A 150 -26.51 -3.93 20.66
N SER A 151 -27.16 -4.02 21.82
CA SER A 151 -26.94 -5.07 22.83
C SER A 151 -27.11 -6.51 22.32
N SER A 152 -27.68 -6.69 21.12
CA SER A 152 -27.93 -7.99 20.49
C SER A 152 -26.80 -8.51 19.57
N THR A 153 -25.65 -7.84 19.46
CA THR A 153 -24.62 -8.15 18.43
C THR A 153 -23.18 -8.38 18.92
N PRO A 154 -22.92 -9.19 19.97
CA PRO A 154 -21.56 -9.39 20.48
C PRO A 154 -20.61 -10.03 19.46
N VAL A 155 -21.13 -10.92 18.59
CA VAL A 155 -20.31 -11.56 17.53
C VAL A 155 -19.92 -10.56 16.45
N ALA A 156 -20.86 -9.71 16.01
CA ALA A 156 -20.57 -8.71 14.99
C ALA A 156 -19.53 -7.71 15.51
N GLN A 157 -19.70 -7.21 16.73
CA GLN A 157 -18.75 -6.29 17.36
C GLN A 157 -17.33 -6.87 17.39
N ARG A 158 -17.16 -8.13 17.80
CA ARG A 158 -15.84 -8.80 17.81
C ARG A 158 -15.23 -8.92 16.42
N ILE A 159 -16.04 -9.19 15.39
CA ILE A 159 -15.57 -9.21 14.00
C ILE A 159 -15.00 -7.84 13.61
N TRP A 160 -15.73 -6.76 13.91
CA TRP A 160 -15.28 -5.40 13.59
C TRP A 160 -14.06 -4.95 14.39
N GLN A 161 -13.96 -5.33 15.67
CA GLN A 161 -12.75 -5.12 16.46
C GLN A 161 -11.54 -5.88 15.88
N SER A 162 -11.75 -7.12 15.42
CA SER A 162 -10.71 -7.89 14.73
C SER A 162 -10.29 -7.22 13.43
N ILE A 163 -11.23 -6.67 12.65
CA ILE A 163 -10.93 -5.93 11.42
C ILE A 163 -10.04 -4.72 11.71
N VAL A 164 -10.35 -3.94 12.74
CA VAL A 164 -9.53 -2.78 13.15
C VAL A 164 -8.10 -3.24 13.49
N ALA A 165 -7.96 -4.25 14.36
CA ALA A 165 -6.64 -4.77 14.73
C ALA A 165 -5.85 -5.28 13.51
N THR A 166 -6.48 -6.04 12.61
CA THR A 166 -5.83 -6.54 11.38
C THR A 166 -5.44 -5.40 10.43
N LEU A 167 -6.24 -4.33 10.33
CA LEU A 167 -5.90 -3.14 9.56
C LEU A 167 -4.64 -2.45 10.12
N GLU A 168 -4.56 -2.27 11.44
CA GLU A 168 -3.39 -1.68 12.12
C GLU A 168 -2.12 -2.52 11.93
N GLU A 169 -2.24 -3.84 12.03
CA GLU A 169 -1.14 -4.79 11.77
C GLU A 169 -0.68 -4.69 10.31
N THR A 170 -1.62 -4.67 9.35
CA THR A 170 -1.33 -4.50 7.92
C THR A 170 -0.63 -3.17 7.66
N GLN A 171 -1.08 -2.07 8.27
CA GLN A 171 -0.41 -0.77 8.15
C GLN A 171 1.02 -0.81 8.71
N THR A 172 1.23 -1.48 9.84
CA THR A 172 2.55 -1.65 10.45
C THR A 172 3.50 -2.43 9.54
N LEU A 173 2.99 -3.50 8.90
CA LEU A 173 3.70 -4.27 7.90
C LEU A 173 4.10 -3.39 6.70
N LEU A 174 3.16 -2.62 6.14
CA LEU A 174 3.43 -1.71 5.02
C LEU A 174 4.46 -0.62 5.38
N LYS A 175 4.36 -0.01 6.57
CA LYS A 175 5.33 0.96 7.09
C LYS A 175 6.72 0.34 7.20
N THR A 176 6.82 -0.90 7.69
CA THR A 176 8.08 -1.65 7.80
C THR A 176 8.71 -1.89 6.43
N HIS A 177 7.91 -2.29 5.45
CA HIS A 177 8.39 -2.50 4.08
C HIS A 177 8.88 -1.20 3.43
N LEU A 178 8.16 -0.09 3.59
CA LEU A 178 8.59 1.22 3.10
C LEU A 178 9.89 1.67 3.76
N ALA A 179 10.02 1.53 5.08
CA ALA A 179 11.23 1.88 5.81
C ALA A 179 12.43 1.02 5.35
N ARG A 180 12.21 -0.28 5.09
CA ARG A 180 13.23 -1.17 4.54
C ARG A 180 13.66 -0.73 3.14
N GLN A 181 12.72 -0.42 2.25
CA GLN A 181 13.04 0.10 0.91
C GLN A 181 13.82 1.41 0.99
N GLU A 182 13.42 2.33 1.86
CA GLU A 182 14.10 3.60 2.02
C GLU A 182 15.53 3.42 2.55
N ARG A 183 15.73 2.50 3.51
CA ARG A 183 17.07 2.13 3.99
C ARG A 183 17.94 1.55 2.89
N LEU A 184 17.40 0.64 2.09
CA LEU A 184 18.13 0.02 0.97
C LEU A 184 18.48 1.07 -0.09
N ASN A 185 17.52 1.90 -0.50
CA ASN A 185 17.76 2.98 -1.45
C ASN A 185 18.88 3.91 -0.96
N ARG A 186 18.88 4.34 0.31
CA ARG A 186 19.96 5.16 0.90
C ARG A 186 21.33 4.47 0.88
N LEU A 187 21.40 3.15 1.05
CA LEU A 187 22.65 2.40 1.02
C LEU A 187 23.23 2.33 -0.40
N TYR A 188 22.38 2.05 -1.40
CA TYR A 188 22.80 1.86 -2.79
C TYR A 188 22.94 3.16 -3.60
N THR A 189 22.40 4.29 -3.10
CA THR A 189 22.54 5.62 -3.75
C THR A 189 23.65 6.48 -3.14
N ARG A 190 24.41 5.96 -2.17
CA ARG A 190 25.62 6.66 -1.72
C ARG A 190 26.62 6.75 -2.88
N PRO A 191 27.16 7.95 -3.18
CA PRO A 191 28.26 8.09 -4.13
C PRO A 191 29.39 7.13 -3.75
N SER A 192 29.96 6.42 -4.73
CA SER A 192 30.95 5.35 -4.52
C SER A 192 32.12 5.75 -3.61
N ASP A 193 32.54 7.02 -3.65
CA ASP A 193 33.58 7.58 -2.77
C ASP A 193 33.23 7.55 -1.28
N LYS A 194 31.94 7.68 -0.92
CA LYS A 194 31.48 7.60 0.47
C LYS A 194 31.32 6.16 0.94
N SER A 195 31.02 5.23 0.02
CA SER A 195 30.93 3.80 0.34
C SER A 195 32.31 3.19 0.55
N ALA A 196 33.32 3.58 -0.24
CA ALA A 196 34.71 3.22 0.00
C ALA A 196 35.22 3.80 1.32
N LYS A 197 35.02 5.11 1.58
CA LYS A 197 35.40 5.72 2.87
C LYS A 197 34.66 5.11 4.07
N PHE A 198 33.39 4.75 3.93
CA PHE A 198 32.63 4.09 4.99
C PHE A 198 33.13 2.68 5.26
N ALA A 199 33.46 1.91 4.21
CA ALA A 199 34.05 0.59 4.33
C ALA A 199 35.44 0.66 4.98
N THR A 200 36.30 1.59 4.54
CA THR A 200 37.61 1.85 5.16
C THR A 200 37.47 2.25 6.62
N TRP A 201 36.58 3.20 6.95
CA TRP A 201 36.31 3.63 8.32
C TRP A 201 35.76 2.51 9.20
N THR A 202 34.87 1.67 8.66
CA THR A 202 34.30 0.53 9.41
C THR A 202 35.34 -0.56 9.64
N ILE A 203 36.21 -0.82 8.65
CA ILE A 203 37.35 -1.71 8.82
C ILE A 203 38.30 -1.14 9.89
N GLU A 204 38.64 0.14 9.85
CA GLU A 204 39.47 0.78 10.88
C GLU A 204 38.86 0.66 12.29
N GLN A 205 37.57 0.96 12.44
CA GLN A 205 36.88 0.84 13.75
C GLN A 205 36.76 -0.60 14.26
N LEU A 206 36.63 -1.59 13.38
CA LEU A 206 36.58 -3.00 13.75
C LEU A 206 37.97 -3.62 13.92
N SER A 207 39.00 -3.02 13.34
CA SER A 207 40.41 -3.42 13.46
C SER A 207 41.08 -2.80 14.69
N ASP A 208 40.48 -1.78 15.29
CA ASP A 208 40.91 -1.14 16.55
C ASP A 208 40.60 -2.01 17.80
N THR A 209 40.66 -3.33 17.67
CA THR A 209 41.05 -4.19 18.79
C THR A 209 42.51 -3.88 19.12
N ARG A 210 42.69 -2.94 20.05
CA ARG A 210 43.80 -2.86 21.02
C ARG A 210 44.97 -3.80 20.69
N THR A 211 45.94 -3.28 19.95
CA THR A 211 47.32 -3.73 20.17
C THR A 211 47.83 -2.85 21.32
N GLU A 212 47.57 -3.30 22.54
CA GLU A 212 48.22 -2.77 23.74
C GLU A 212 49.73 -3.03 23.63
N LEU A 213 50.53 -1.97 23.75
CA LEU A 213 51.90 -2.00 24.26
C LEU A 213 52.06 -0.85 25.25
#